data_AF-A0A958KTT4-F1
#
_entry.id   AF-A0A958KTT4-F1
#
_cell.length_a   1.000
_cell.length_b   1.000
_cell.length_c   1.000
_cell.angle_alpha   90.00
_cell.angle_beta   90.00
_cell.angle_gamma   90.00
#
_symmetry.space_group_name_H-M   'P 1'
#
loop_
_entity.id
_entity.type
_entity.pdbx_description
1 polymer ?
#
loop_
_entity_poly.entity_id
_entity_poly.type
_entity_poly.pdbx_seq_one_letter_code
_entity_poly.pdbx_strand_id
1 'polypeptide(L)'
;MSLSLTESKYILINPRPKHFDQIQDLCKRVYPFSKPWSIEQLESHQACFPDGQLIVIEEETERVVGLAFSLIVMWNDYSSQDNWKDFTSGGFF
;
A
#
# COMPACT_ATOMS: atom_id res chain seq x y z
N MET A 1 29.45 18.94 22.76
CA MET A 1 28.00 18.63 22.67
C MET A 1 27.84 17.75 21.44
N SER A 2 27.90 16.41 21.59
CA SER A 2 27.79 15.49 20.45
C SER A 2 26.32 15.33 20.09
N LEU A 3 25.95 15.67 18.85
CA LEU A 3 24.70 15.23 18.27
C LEU A 3 24.77 13.71 18.15
N SER A 4 24.06 13.02 19.03
CA SER A 4 23.72 11.61 18.84
C SER A 4 22.79 11.55 17.63
N LEU A 5 23.30 11.11 16.49
CA LEU A 5 22.45 10.68 15.38
C LEU A 5 21.80 9.38 15.85
N THR A 6 20.55 9.44 16.30
CA THR A 6 19.78 8.21 16.49
C THR A 6 19.62 7.58 15.12
N GLU A 7 20.12 6.35 14.94
CA GLU A 7 19.84 5.58 13.73
C GLU A 7 18.34 5.26 13.73
N SER A 8 17.57 5.91 12.85
CA SER A 8 16.16 5.56 12.66
C SER A 8 16.06 4.10 12.25
N LYS A 9 15.34 3.30 13.04
CA LYS A 9 15.07 1.90 12.73
C LYS A 9 13.76 1.76 11.96
N TYR A 10 13.80 1.00 10.87
CA TYR A 10 12.68 0.78 9.97
C TYR A 10 12.30 -0.70 9.96
N ILE A 11 11.00 -0.98 9.97
CA ILE A 11 10.47 -2.35 9.91
C ILE A 11 9.53 -2.52 8.71
N LEU A 12 9.64 -3.67 8.04
CA LEU A 12 8.76 -4.08 6.95
C LEU A 12 7.71 -5.05 7.49
N ILE A 13 6.43 -4.73 7.31
CA ILE A 13 5.30 -5.55 7.81
C ILE A 13 4.16 -5.56 6.80
N ASN A 14 3.25 -6.54 6.91
CA ASN A 14 1.92 -6.44 6.30
C ASN A 14 1.08 -5.40 7.06
N PRO A 15 0.28 -4.58 6.37
CA PRO A 15 -0.58 -3.61 7.02
C PRO A 15 -1.70 -4.28 7.83
N ARG A 16 -2.30 -3.48 8.70
CA ARG A 16 -3.48 -3.78 9.51
C ARG A 16 -4.43 -2.59 9.37
N PRO A 17 -5.71 -2.71 9.71
CA PRO A 17 -6.67 -1.59 9.58
C PRO A 17 -6.18 -0.28 10.21
N LYS A 18 -5.47 -0.35 11.35
CA LYS A 18 -4.88 0.82 12.03
C LYS A 18 -3.86 1.61 11.20
N HIS A 19 -3.34 1.05 10.11
CA HIS A 19 -2.35 1.68 9.24
C HIS A 19 -2.98 2.35 8.01
N PHE A 20 -4.27 2.12 7.72
CA PHE A 20 -4.88 2.53 6.45
C PHE A 20 -4.96 4.05 6.24
N ASP A 21 -5.21 4.82 7.31
CA ASP A 21 -5.19 6.28 7.22
C ASP A 21 -3.81 6.80 6.83
N GLN A 22 -2.76 6.25 7.45
CA GLN A 22 -1.38 6.62 7.13
C GLN A 22 -0.96 6.21 5.71
N ILE A 23 -1.47 5.08 5.21
CA ILE A 23 -1.30 4.64 3.82
C ILE A 23 -1.93 5.65 2.87
N GLN A 24 -3.19 6.05 3.11
CA GLN A 24 -3.87 7.05 2.29
C GLN A 24 -3.12 8.39 2.30
N ASP A 25 -2.65 8.82 3.45
CA ASP A 25 -1.92 10.07 3.58
C ASP A 25 -0.56 10.02 2.88
N LEU A 26 0.14 8.89 2.94
CA LEU A 26 1.35 8.67 2.14
C LEU A 26 1.03 8.71 0.63
N CYS A 27 -0.02 8.02 0.18
CA CYS A 27 -0.45 8.05 -1.22
C CYS A 27 -0.78 9.47 -1.69
N LYS A 28 -1.50 10.28 -0.90
CA LYS A 28 -1.81 11.68 -1.22
C LYS A 28 -0.54 12.54 -1.33
N ARG A 29 0.48 12.29 -0.50
CA ARG A 29 1.75 13.02 -0.57
C ARG A 29 2.57 12.66 -1.82
N VAL A 30 2.59 11.38 -2.19
CA VAL A 30 3.38 10.88 -3.34
C VAL A 30 2.65 11.14 -4.66
N TYR A 31 1.33 10.97 -4.69
CA TYR A 31 0.47 11.12 -5.87
C TYR A 31 -0.67 12.12 -5.60
N PRO A 32 -0.38 13.42 -5.51
CA PRO A 32 -1.33 14.44 -5.06
C PRO A 32 -2.56 14.63 -5.95
N PHE A 33 -2.50 14.17 -7.20
CA PHE A 33 -3.60 14.28 -8.16
C PHE A 33 -4.37 12.97 -8.35
N SER A 34 -3.98 11.91 -7.65
CA SER A 34 -4.66 10.62 -7.70
C SER A 34 -5.49 10.43 -6.43
N LYS A 35 -6.70 9.88 -6.58
CA LYS A 35 -7.48 9.45 -5.43
C LYS A 35 -6.78 8.23 -4.80
N PRO A 36 -6.43 8.25 -3.51
CA PRO A 36 -5.89 7.07 -2.85
C PRO A 36 -6.96 5.96 -2.79
N TRP A 37 -6.52 4.72 -2.57
CA TRP A 37 -7.45 3.63 -2.29
C TRP A 37 -8.34 3.95 -1.09
N SER A 38 -9.63 3.60 -1.19
CA SER A 38 -10.54 3.69 -0.05
C SER A 38 -10.21 2.63 1.00
N ILE A 39 -10.77 2.77 2.20
CA ILE A 39 -10.63 1.76 3.26
C ILE A 39 -11.12 0.39 2.78
N GLU A 40 -12.27 0.35 2.11
CA GLU A 40 -12.87 -0.87 1.60
C GLU A 40 -12.00 -1.53 0.53
N GLN A 41 -11.35 -0.73 -0.31
CA GLN A 41 -10.34 -1.25 -1.24
C GLN A 41 -9.19 -1.85 -0.46
N LEU A 42 -8.57 -1.13 0.47
CA LEU A 42 -7.44 -1.63 1.28
C LEU A 42 -7.78 -2.92 2.07
N GLU A 43 -9.03 -3.09 2.50
CA GLU A 43 -9.52 -4.34 3.11
C GLU A 43 -9.65 -5.47 2.09
N SER A 44 -10.24 -5.20 0.93
CA SER A 44 -10.31 -6.15 -0.19
C SER A 44 -8.91 -6.62 -0.60
N HIS A 45 -7.94 -5.70 -0.55
CA HIS A 45 -6.53 -5.94 -0.86
C HIS A 45 -5.95 -7.01 0.05
N GLN A 46 -6.19 -6.89 1.34
CA GLN A 46 -5.75 -7.87 2.31
C GLN A 46 -6.51 -9.19 2.21
N ALA A 47 -7.77 -9.16 1.80
CA ALA A 47 -8.61 -10.35 1.66
C ALA A 47 -8.22 -11.22 0.45
N CYS A 48 -7.95 -10.58 -0.70
CA CYS A 48 -7.61 -11.27 -1.95
C CYS A 48 -6.14 -11.67 -2.00
N PHE A 49 -5.23 -10.82 -1.54
CA PHE A 49 -3.78 -11.06 -1.52
C PHE A 49 -3.18 -10.70 -0.15
N PRO A 50 -3.32 -11.58 0.87
CA PRO A 50 -2.85 -11.31 2.24
C PRO A 50 -1.38 -10.90 2.34
N ASP A 51 -0.54 -11.47 1.48
CA ASP A 51 0.90 -11.18 1.40
C ASP A 51 1.26 -10.13 0.33
N GLY A 52 0.25 -9.60 -0.39
CA GLY A 52 0.43 -8.63 -1.47
C GLY A 52 0.59 -7.18 -1.01
N GLN A 53 0.50 -6.92 0.30
CA GLN A 53 0.64 -5.58 0.85
C GLN A 53 1.78 -5.52 1.84
N LEU A 54 2.74 -4.63 1.59
CA LEU A 54 3.87 -4.36 2.47
C LEU A 54 3.93 -2.86 2.77
N ILE A 55 4.23 -2.54 4.03
CA ILE A 55 4.50 -1.17 4.48
C ILE A 55 5.81 -1.12 5.26
N VAL A 56 6.46 0.04 5.20
CA VAL A 56 7.63 0.36 6.02
C VAL A 56 7.20 1.33 7.13
N ILE A 57 7.45 0.96 8.38
CA ILE A 57 7.22 1.79 9.56
C ILE A 57 8.56 2.30 10.09
N GLU A 58 8.67 3.61 10.32
CA GLU A 58 9.71 4.18 11.17
C GLU A 58 9.36 3.91 12.64
N GLU A 59 10.18 3.17 13.37
CA GLU A 59 9.84 2.68 14.71
C GLU A 59 9.64 3.78 15.75
N GLU A 60 10.40 4.88 15.69
CA GLU A 60 10.32 5.96 16.70
C GLU A 60 9.03 6.77 16.60
N THR A 61 8.54 7.01 15.38
CA THR A 61 7.36 7.84 15.13
C THR A 61 6.11 7.02 14.85
N GLU A 62 6.26 5.71 14.70
CA GLU A 62 5.23 4.76 14.23
C GLU A 62 4.59 5.19 12.89
N ARG A 63 5.34 5.92 12.06
CA ARG A 63 4.85 6.44 10.78
C ARG A 63 5.07 5.47 9.64
N VAL A 64 4.06 5.32 8.79
CA VAL A 64 4.20 4.71 7.47
C VAL A 64 5.00 5.64 6.57
N VAL A 65 6.18 5.18 6.17
CA VAL A 65 7.13 5.93 5.33
C VAL A 65 7.33 5.33 3.94
N GLY A 66 6.86 4.11 3.73
CA GLY A 66 6.91 3.42 2.44
C GLY A 66 5.82 2.36 2.32
N LEU A 67 5.45 2.02 1.09
CA LEU A 67 4.50 0.95 0.79
C LEU A 67 4.83 0.28 -0.55
N ALA A 68 4.46 -0.99 -0.68
CA ALA A 68 4.51 -1.74 -1.92
C ALA A 68 3.29 -2.67 -1.97
N PHE A 69 2.52 -2.58 -3.05
CA PHE A 69 1.26 -3.29 -3.23
C PHE A 69 1.32 -4.08 -4.54
N SER A 70 1.06 -5.38 -4.46
CA SER A 70 1.15 -6.32 -5.58
C SER A 70 -0.11 -7.17 -5.68
N LEU A 71 -0.36 -7.63 -6.90
CA LEU A 71 -1.43 -8.57 -7.24
C LEU A 71 -0.88 -9.57 -8.26
N ILE A 72 -1.53 -10.72 -8.39
CA ILE A 72 -1.18 -11.76 -9.36
C ILE A 72 -2.31 -11.84 -10.39
N VAL A 73 -1.98 -11.69 -11.68
CA VAL A 73 -2.95 -11.77 -12.79
C VAL A 73 -2.72 -13.04 -13.58
N MET A 74 -3.78 -13.79 -13.86
CA MET A 74 -3.76 -14.92 -14.79
C MET A 74 -4.00 -14.42 -16.21
N TRP A 75 -2.93 -14.24 -16.98
CA TRP A 75 -3.00 -13.60 -18.30
C TRP A 75 -3.92 -14.30 -19.31
N ASN A 76 -4.18 -15.59 -19.14
CA ASN A 76 -5.08 -16.36 -20.01
C ASN A 76 -6.56 -15.98 -19.86
N ASP A 77 -6.93 -15.32 -18.76
CA ASP A 77 -8.31 -14.96 -18.46
C ASP A 77 -8.72 -13.60 -19.04
N TYR A 78 -7.79 -12.90 -19.70
CA TYR A 78 -8.00 -11.54 -20.18
C TYR A 78 -7.60 -11.34 -21.64
N SER A 79 -8.30 -10.42 -22.31
CA SER A 79 -7.96 -10.01 -23.66
C SER A 79 -6.91 -8.88 -23.63
N SER A 80 -6.11 -8.76 -24.69
CA SER A 80 -5.17 -7.63 -24.84
C SER A 80 -5.86 -6.26 -25.00
N GLN A 81 -7.18 -6.24 -25.12
CA GLN A 81 -7.99 -5.02 -25.26
C GLN A 81 -8.68 -4.60 -23.95
N ASP A 82 -8.62 -5.44 -22.91
CA ASP A 82 -9.26 -5.14 -21.63
C ASP A 82 -8.57 -3.93 -21.00
N ASN A 83 -9.34 -3.06 -20.33
CA ASN A 83 -8.77 -1.86 -19.72
C ASN A 83 -8.28 -2.17 -18.29
N TRP A 84 -7.29 -1.40 -17.82
CA TRP A 84 -6.68 -1.59 -16.49
C TRP A 84 -7.69 -1.59 -15.33
N LYS A 85 -8.80 -0.87 -15.48
CA LYS A 85 -9.83 -0.79 -14.44
C LYS A 85 -10.56 -2.13 -14.31
N ASP A 86 -10.87 -2.79 -15.42
CA ASP A 86 -11.53 -4.10 -15.41
C ASP A 86 -10.55 -5.19 -14.93
N PHE A 87 -9.27 -5.09 -15.33
CA PHE A 87 -8.18 -5.96 -14.87
C PHE A 87 -7.97 -5.97 -13.35
N THR A 88 -8.32 -4.88 -12.67
CA THR A 88 -8.09 -4.69 -11.23
C THR A 88 -9.39 -4.64 -10.42
N SER A 89 -10.51 -5.03 -11.05
CA SER A 89 -11.86 -4.96 -10.47
C SER A 89 -12.17 -3.58 -9.87
N GLY A 90 -11.80 -2.53 -10.60
CA GLY A 90 -11.93 -1.15 -10.14
C GLY A 90 -11.09 -0.80 -8.91
N GLY A 91 -9.97 -1.51 -8.69
CA GLY A 91 -9.12 -1.38 -7.51
C GLY A 91 -9.59 -2.19 -6.31
N PHE A 92 -10.42 -3.23 -6.52
CA PHE A 92 -10.87 -4.17 -5.49
C PHE A 92 -10.31 -5.59 -5.67
N PHE A 93 -9.38 -5.79 -6.62
CA PHE A 93 -8.83 -7.07 -7.15
C PHE A 93 -9.60 -7.66 -8.30
#